data_AF-A0A835KXI1-F1
#
_entry.id   AF-A0A835KXI1-F1
#
_cell.length_a   1.000
_cell.length_b   1.000
_cell.length_c   1.000
_cell.angle_alpha   90.00
_cell.angle_beta   90.00
_cell.angle_gamma   90.00
#
_symmetry.space_group_name_H-M   'P 1'
#
loop_
_entity.id
_entity.type
_entity.pdbx_description
1 polymer ?
#
loop_
_entity_poly.entity_id
_entity_poly.type
_entity_poly.pdbx_seq_one_letter_code
_entity_poly.pdbx_strand_id
1 'polypeptide(L)'
;MTIGVGFALLLNLYMPDTEKRLKEDQEVIETMFRQVLNEMAEYLNQHGKERNLFGKCDELKSFIRTGENWAKNHAENQLLSSNDYYLNYFAMRRMQSNSLKDMLGLLEKITVEPEQVENLQKLLQHTAETFAENNDGTDILAKITKVYEAYREKELPKTREEFENRARLFQLLQVFQLFIEIKAEFVRHQSEGNH
;
A
#
# COMPACT_ATOMS: atom_id res chain seq x y z
N MET A 1 -14.58 -20.28 -0.47
CA MET A 1 -15.65 -19.31 -0.23
C MET A 1 -15.34 -18.07 -1.05
N THR A 2 -16.12 -17.83 -2.08
CA THR A 2 -15.90 -16.79 -3.10
C THR A 2 -16.53 -15.49 -2.63
N ILE A 3 -15.73 -14.60 -2.03
CA ILE A 3 -16.08 -13.18 -1.98
C ILE A 3 -15.36 -12.55 -3.15
N GLY A 4 -15.94 -12.72 -4.33
CA GLY A 4 -15.45 -12.16 -5.57
C GLY A 4 -16.63 -11.66 -6.37
N VAL A 5 -16.54 -10.41 -6.83
CA VAL A 5 -17.36 -9.86 -7.93
C VAL A 5 -18.82 -9.48 -7.57
N GLY A 6 -19.18 -9.38 -6.29
CA GLY A 6 -20.54 -8.96 -5.88
C GLY A 6 -20.72 -7.48 -5.55
N PHE A 7 -19.68 -6.80 -5.05
CA PHE A 7 -19.86 -5.47 -4.42
C PHE A 7 -19.76 -4.28 -5.37
N ALA A 8 -19.16 -4.44 -6.55
CA ALA A 8 -18.90 -3.33 -7.48
C ALA A 8 -20.11 -2.91 -8.34
N LEU A 9 -21.17 -3.73 -8.41
CA LEU A 9 -22.28 -3.52 -9.36
C LEU A 9 -23.53 -2.86 -8.77
N LEU A 10 -23.58 -2.57 -7.47
CA LEU A 10 -24.77 -1.94 -6.86
C LEU A 10 -24.71 -0.40 -6.79
N LEU A 11 -23.57 0.24 -7.08
CA LEU A 11 -23.43 1.70 -6.96
C LEU A 11 -23.85 2.49 -8.22
N ASN A 12 -24.43 1.84 -9.23
CA ASN A 12 -24.83 2.51 -10.48
C ASN A 12 -26.27 3.08 -10.46
N LEU A 13 -26.84 3.31 -9.28
CA LEU A 13 -28.14 3.96 -9.12
C LEU A 13 -27.96 5.31 -8.42
N TYR A 14 -27.75 6.34 -9.23
CA TYR A 14 -28.13 7.73 -8.95
C TYR A 14 -27.63 8.31 -7.62
N MET A 15 -26.41 8.89 -7.59
CA MET A 15 -25.94 9.67 -6.42
C MET A 15 -25.68 11.14 -6.81
N PRO A 16 -26.44 12.10 -6.25
CA PRO A 16 -26.29 13.53 -6.54
C PRO A 16 -25.12 14.21 -5.80
N ASP A 17 -24.44 13.51 -4.88
CA ASP A 17 -23.34 14.05 -4.09
C ASP A 17 -22.00 13.40 -4.46
N THR A 18 -21.13 14.17 -5.12
CA THR A 18 -19.79 13.72 -5.53
C THR A 18 -18.88 13.47 -4.33
N GLU A 19 -19.06 14.18 -3.22
CA GLU A 19 -18.26 13.99 -2.00
C GLU A 19 -18.51 12.62 -1.38
N LYS A 20 -19.80 12.21 -1.31
CA LYS A 20 -20.17 10.89 -0.80
C LYS A 20 -19.51 9.78 -1.62
N ARG A 21 -19.52 9.89 -2.94
CA ARG A 21 -18.85 8.94 -3.83
C ARG A 21 -17.34 8.89 -3.57
N LEU A 22 -16.70 10.04 -3.41
CA LEU A 22 -15.27 10.10 -3.12
C LEU A 22 -14.94 9.36 -1.83
N LYS A 23 -15.70 9.57 -0.75
CA LYS A 23 -15.53 8.83 0.53
C LYS A 23 -15.68 7.32 0.36
N GLU A 24 -16.69 6.88 -0.39
CA GLU A 24 -16.88 5.46 -0.70
C GLU A 24 -15.68 4.89 -1.48
N ASP A 25 -15.16 5.63 -2.46
CA ASP A 25 -13.97 5.23 -3.22
C ASP A 25 -12.72 5.14 -2.31
N GLN A 26 -12.57 6.01 -1.31
CA GLN A 26 -11.48 5.94 -0.33
C GLN A 26 -11.50 4.61 0.44
N GLU A 27 -12.66 4.23 0.98
CA GLU A 27 -12.84 3.00 1.76
C GLU A 27 -12.58 1.73 0.94
N VAL A 28 -13.03 1.72 -0.33
CA VAL A 28 -12.77 0.62 -1.25
C VAL A 28 -11.27 0.49 -1.51
N ILE A 29 -10.58 1.60 -1.80
CA ILE A 29 -9.12 1.60 -2.02
C ILE A 29 -8.38 1.08 -0.80
N GLU A 30 -8.73 1.53 0.40
CA GLU A 30 -8.10 1.04 1.63
C GLU A 30 -8.31 -0.46 1.79
N THR A 31 -9.53 -0.95 1.57
CA THR A 31 -9.83 -2.38 1.63
C THR A 31 -8.99 -3.17 0.63
N MET A 32 -8.81 -2.68 -0.59
CA MET A 32 -7.97 -3.32 -1.60
C MET A 32 -6.49 -3.34 -1.20
N PHE A 33 -5.96 -2.25 -0.63
CA PHE A 33 -4.59 -2.24 -0.08
C PHE A 33 -4.42 -3.26 1.05
N ARG A 34 -5.34 -3.28 2.02
CA ARG A 34 -5.34 -4.24 3.14
C ARG A 34 -5.33 -5.68 2.61
N GLN A 35 -6.15 -5.96 1.60
CA GLN A 35 -6.20 -7.28 0.98
C GLN A 35 -4.86 -7.67 0.35
N VAL A 36 -4.28 -6.80 -0.48
CA VAL A 36 -3.00 -7.11 -1.14
C VAL A 36 -1.88 -7.30 -0.11
N LEU A 37 -1.79 -6.44 0.91
CA LEU A 37 -0.78 -6.56 1.98
C LEU A 37 -0.91 -7.88 2.77
N ASN A 38 -2.13 -8.28 3.10
CA ASN A 38 -2.37 -9.56 3.79
C ASN A 38 -1.98 -10.76 2.92
N GLU A 39 -2.32 -10.73 1.63
CA GLU A 39 -1.96 -11.82 0.72
C GLU A 39 -0.45 -11.84 0.42
N MET A 40 0.23 -10.70 0.39
CA MET A 40 1.69 -10.64 0.36
C MET A 40 2.30 -11.32 1.59
N ALA A 41 1.73 -11.11 2.77
CA ALA A 41 2.17 -11.77 4.00
C ALA A 41 1.93 -13.29 3.95
N GLU A 42 0.79 -13.73 3.41
CA GLU A 42 0.47 -15.14 3.26
C GLU A 42 1.39 -15.84 2.26
N TYR A 43 1.73 -15.18 1.15
CA TYR A 43 2.47 -15.79 0.04
C TYR A 43 3.99 -15.67 0.16
N LEU A 44 4.54 -15.23 1.29
CA LEU A 44 5.98 -15.25 1.54
C LEU A 44 6.58 -16.63 1.24
N ASN A 45 7.59 -16.67 0.37
CA ASN A 45 8.25 -17.88 -0.14
C ASN A 45 7.34 -18.87 -0.89
N GLN A 46 6.09 -18.52 -1.20
CA GLN A 46 5.16 -19.35 -1.97
C GLN A 46 5.21 -18.97 -3.46
N HIS A 47 6.38 -19.24 -4.07
CA HIS A 47 6.65 -18.88 -5.45
C HIS A 47 5.54 -19.32 -6.40
N GLY A 48 4.97 -18.35 -7.13
CA GLY A 48 3.93 -18.57 -8.13
C GLY A 48 2.50 -18.20 -7.71
N LYS A 49 2.19 -18.11 -6.40
CA LYS A 49 0.92 -17.51 -5.95
C LYS A 49 0.93 -15.98 -6.03
N GLU A 50 2.12 -15.39 -5.88
CA GLU A 50 2.36 -13.94 -5.95
C GLU A 50 1.94 -13.34 -7.30
N ARG A 51 1.99 -14.13 -8.38
CA ARG A 51 1.62 -13.69 -9.73
C ARG A 51 0.16 -13.20 -9.81
N ASN A 52 -0.73 -13.78 -9.02
CA ASN A 52 -2.14 -13.34 -8.97
C ASN A 52 -2.30 -11.97 -8.31
N LEU A 53 -1.35 -11.53 -7.49
CA LEU A 53 -1.37 -10.23 -6.84
C LEU A 53 -1.08 -9.08 -7.80
N PHE A 54 -0.37 -9.32 -8.91
CA PHE A 54 -0.16 -8.30 -9.93
C PHE A 54 -1.48 -7.85 -10.57
N GLY A 55 -2.39 -8.79 -10.84
CA GLY A 55 -3.74 -8.47 -11.32
C GLY A 55 -4.50 -7.59 -10.33
N LYS A 56 -4.43 -7.91 -9.04
CA LYS A 56 -5.06 -7.09 -7.97
C LYS A 56 -4.44 -5.70 -7.86
N CYS A 57 -3.12 -5.58 -8.03
CA CYS A 57 -2.44 -4.28 -8.06
C CYS A 57 -2.89 -3.44 -9.26
N ASP A 58 -3.09 -4.07 -10.43
CA ASP A 58 -3.56 -3.38 -11.62
C ASP A 58 -5.04 -2.96 -11.48
N GLU A 59 -5.89 -3.79 -10.88
CA GLU A 59 -7.27 -3.44 -10.51
C GLU A 59 -7.30 -2.26 -9.53
N LEU A 60 -6.51 -2.31 -8.45
CA LEU A 60 -6.35 -1.23 -7.48
C LEU A 60 -5.94 0.08 -8.16
N LYS A 61 -4.92 0.03 -9.02
CA LYS A 61 -4.45 1.19 -9.77
C LYS A 61 -5.52 1.76 -10.71
N SER A 62 -6.33 0.90 -11.33
CA SER A 62 -7.46 1.33 -12.15
C SER A 62 -8.54 2.02 -11.32
N PHE A 63 -8.84 1.48 -10.14
CA PHE A 63 -9.85 2.05 -9.24
C PHE A 63 -9.38 3.41 -8.68
N ILE A 64 -8.12 3.52 -8.28
CA ILE A 64 -7.51 4.81 -7.88
C ILE A 64 -7.64 5.85 -8.99
N ARG A 65 -7.36 5.49 -10.26
CA ARG A 65 -7.49 6.42 -11.40
C ARG A 65 -8.92 6.92 -11.59
N THR A 66 -9.92 6.06 -11.37
CA THR A 66 -11.32 6.48 -11.39
C THR A 66 -11.58 7.51 -10.29
N GLY A 67 -11.12 7.26 -9.06
CA GLY A 67 -11.23 8.21 -7.96
C GLY A 67 -10.50 9.53 -8.21
N GLU A 68 -9.31 9.51 -8.81
CA GLU A 68 -8.60 10.72 -9.24
C GLU A 68 -9.44 11.58 -10.21
N ASN A 69 -10.15 10.94 -11.14
CA ASN A 69 -11.02 11.67 -12.07
C ASN A 69 -12.22 12.28 -11.36
N TRP A 70 -12.83 11.55 -10.41
CA TRP A 70 -13.90 12.12 -9.57
C TRP A 70 -13.39 13.30 -8.73
N ALA A 71 -12.20 13.20 -8.15
CA ALA A 71 -11.61 14.25 -7.33
C ALA A 71 -11.33 15.52 -8.15
N LYS A 72 -10.85 15.37 -9.39
CA LYS A 72 -10.68 16.49 -10.34
C LYS A 72 -12.00 17.17 -10.66
N ASN A 73 -13.01 16.40 -11.06
CA ASN A 73 -14.34 16.95 -11.35
C ASN A 73 -14.95 17.64 -10.12
N HIS A 74 -14.73 17.10 -8.93
CA HIS A 74 -15.19 17.69 -7.68
C HIS A 74 -14.52 19.03 -7.39
N ALA A 75 -13.19 19.12 -7.54
CA ALA A 75 -12.43 20.35 -7.36
C ALA A 75 -12.84 21.43 -8.37
N GLU A 76 -13.02 21.06 -9.65
CA GLU A 76 -13.49 21.96 -10.70
C GLU A 76 -14.90 22.51 -10.44
N ASN A 77 -15.75 21.76 -9.72
CA ASN A 77 -17.09 22.23 -9.33
C ASN A 77 -17.09 23.07 -8.05
N GLN A 78 -15.97 23.12 -7.33
CA GLN A 78 -15.79 23.86 -6.09
C GLN A 78 -14.85 25.06 -6.24
N LEU A 79 -14.86 25.75 -7.39
CA LEU A 79 -13.95 26.87 -7.73
C LEU A 79 -13.75 27.99 -6.68
N LEU A 80 -14.53 28.03 -5.60
CA LEU A 80 -14.43 28.97 -4.48
C LEU A 80 -13.89 28.34 -3.17
N SER A 81 -13.69 27.02 -3.11
CA SER A 81 -13.20 26.26 -1.96
C SER A 81 -11.74 25.84 -2.21
N SER A 82 -10.85 26.07 -1.24
CA SER A 82 -9.43 25.74 -1.31
C SER A 82 -9.12 24.30 -0.89
N ASN A 83 -10.11 23.41 -0.89
CA ASN A 83 -9.96 22.08 -0.30
C ASN A 83 -9.47 21.05 -1.33
N ASP A 84 -8.15 20.99 -1.54
CA ASP A 84 -7.48 20.01 -2.41
C ASP A 84 -7.35 18.61 -1.77
N TYR A 85 -8.04 18.35 -0.66
CA TYR A 85 -7.92 17.11 0.11
C TYR A 85 -8.07 15.85 -0.74
N TYR A 86 -9.14 15.74 -1.55
CA TYR A 86 -9.38 14.55 -2.36
C TYR A 86 -8.31 14.38 -3.45
N LEU A 87 -7.90 15.48 -4.10
CA LEU A 87 -6.82 15.43 -5.10
C LEU A 87 -5.53 14.87 -4.48
N ASN A 88 -5.16 15.40 -3.31
CA ASN A 88 -3.96 14.97 -2.58
C ASN A 88 -4.09 13.52 -2.10
N TYR A 89 -5.28 13.10 -1.64
CA TYR A 89 -5.52 11.73 -1.20
C TYR A 89 -5.32 10.72 -2.33
N PHE A 90 -5.98 10.92 -3.48
CA PHE A 90 -5.87 9.97 -4.59
C PHE A 90 -4.48 10.00 -5.24
N ALA A 91 -3.81 11.15 -5.29
CA ALA A 91 -2.41 11.24 -5.73
C ALA A 91 -1.48 10.44 -4.81
N MET A 92 -1.66 10.55 -3.48
CA MET A 92 -0.94 9.75 -2.49
C MET A 92 -1.18 8.25 -2.68
N ARG A 93 -2.45 7.81 -2.81
CA ARG A 93 -2.79 6.39 -3.07
C ARG A 93 -2.21 5.88 -4.38
N ARG A 94 -2.14 6.71 -5.43
CA ARG A 94 -1.48 6.35 -6.69
C ARG A 94 0.01 6.07 -6.48
N MET A 95 0.72 6.92 -5.74
CA MET A 95 2.13 6.70 -5.42
C MET A 95 2.31 5.40 -4.61
N GLN A 96 1.50 5.19 -3.58
CA GLN A 96 1.50 3.94 -2.81
C GLN A 96 1.22 2.70 -3.66
N SER A 97 0.32 2.77 -4.65
CA SER A 97 0.04 1.64 -5.54
C SER A 97 1.25 1.24 -6.40
N ASN A 98 2.09 2.21 -6.77
CA ASN A 98 3.33 1.91 -7.50
C ASN A 98 4.34 1.22 -6.57
N SER A 99 4.56 1.76 -5.37
CA SER A 99 5.45 1.15 -4.38
C SER A 99 4.99 -0.26 -4.00
N LEU A 100 3.69 -0.50 -3.86
CA LEU A 100 3.14 -1.84 -3.59
C LEU A 100 3.46 -2.84 -4.71
N LYS A 101 3.34 -2.42 -5.97
CA LYS A 101 3.70 -3.25 -7.13
C LYS A 101 5.20 -3.55 -7.19
N ASP A 102 6.03 -2.56 -6.84
CA ASP A 102 7.48 -2.73 -6.75
C ASP A 102 7.88 -3.70 -5.62
N MET A 103 7.24 -3.60 -4.45
CA MET A 103 7.41 -4.56 -3.35
C MET A 103 7.08 -5.98 -3.81
N LEU A 104 5.96 -6.16 -4.51
CA LEU A 104 5.54 -7.47 -5.02
C LEU A 104 6.57 -8.05 -6.02
N GLY A 105 7.11 -7.22 -6.92
CA GLY A 105 8.15 -7.65 -7.86
C GLY A 105 9.49 -8.01 -7.22
N LEU A 106 9.76 -7.50 -6.00
CA LEU A 106 10.91 -7.91 -5.19
C LEU A 106 10.61 -9.20 -4.44
N LEU A 107 9.40 -9.36 -3.89
CA LEU A 107 8.95 -10.57 -3.22
C LEU A 107 9.09 -11.83 -4.09
N GLU A 108 8.70 -11.75 -5.36
CA GLU A 108 8.87 -12.87 -6.31
C GLU A 108 10.33 -13.32 -6.52
N LYS A 109 11.31 -12.46 -6.16
CA LYS A 109 12.74 -12.66 -6.44
C LYS A 109 13.57 -12.93 -5.18
N ILE A 110 12.93 -13.01 -4.02
CA ILE A 110 13.60 -13.30 -2.75
C ILE A 110 13.13 -14.61 -2.17
N THR A 111 14.03 -15.29 -1.48
CA THR A 111 13.70 -16.35 -0.54
C THR A 111 14.01 -15.82 0.85
N VAL A 112 12.97 -15.49 1.61
CA VAL A 112 13.10 -15.02 2.98
C VAL A 112 13.56 -16.19 3.85
N GLU A 113 14.62 -15.99 4.61
CA GLU A 113 15.17 -17.04 5.46
C GLU A 113 14.16 -17.45 6.54
N PRO A 114 14.05 -18.74 6.90
CA PRO A 114 13.01 -19.25 7.79
C PRO A 114 12.87 -18.49 9.12
N GLU A 115 13.99 -18.10 9.71
CA GLU A 115 14.04 -17.35 10.99
C GLU A 115 13.56 -15.89 10.88
N GLN A 116 13.41 -15.36 9.67
CA GLN A 116 12.97 -13.99 9.40
C GLN A 116 11.60 -13.90 8.71
N VAL A 117 11.07 -15.03 8.21
CA VAL A 117 9.74 -15.09 7.60
C VAL A 117 8.69 -14.51 8.54
N GLU A 118 8.70 -14.92 9.81
CA GLU A 118 7.73 -14.45 10.80
C GLU A 118 7.81 -12.93 11.03
N ASN A 119 9.01 -12.36 11.03
CA ASN A 119 9.20 -10.92 11.23
C ASN A 119 8.61 -10.11 10.07
N LEU A 120 8.89 -10.52 8.82
CA LEU A 120 8.36 -9.83 7.64
C LEU A 120 6.84 -10.06 7.49
N GLN A 121 6.36 -11.27 7.82
CA GLN A 121 4.93 -11.60 7.80
C GLN A 121 4.15 -10.71 8.79
N LYS A 122 4.61 -10.62 10.03
CA LYS A 122 4.00 -9.76 11.06
C LYS A 122 4.03 -8.29 10.67
N LEU A 123 5.10 -7.83 10.03
CA LEU A 123 5.19 -6.45 9.54
C LEU A 123 4.12 -6.16 8.47
N LEU A 124 3.96 -7.05 7.48
CA LEU A 124 2.95 -6.90 6.42
C LEU A 124 1.52 -6.99 6.97
N GLN A 125 1.25 -7.96 7.86
CA GLN A 125 -0.06 -8.13 8.52
C GLN A 125 -0.41 -6.92 9.37
N HIS A 126 0.51 -6.48 10.24
CA HIS A 126 0.31 -5.29 11.07
C HIS A 126 0.04 -4.05 10.21
N THR A 127 0.77 -3.90 9.11
CA THR A 127 0.53 -2.81 8.16
C THR A 127 -0.89 -2.92 7.59
N ALA A 128 -1.34 -4.10 7.17
CA ALA A 128 -2.69 -4.29 6.65
C ALA A 128 -3.78 -3.99 7.70
N GLU A 129 -3.62 -4.49 8.92
CA GLU A 129 -4.57 -4.29 10.02
C GLU A 129 -4.72 -2.81 10.41
N THR A 130 -3.61 -2.07 10.35
CA THR A 130 -3.58 -0.66 10.74
C THR A 130 -3.66 0.30 9.56
N PHE A 131 -3.74 -0.20 8.32
CA PHE A 131 -3.79 0.63 7.11
C PHE A 131 -5.08 1.44 7.11
N ALA A 132 -4.99 2.73 7.37
CA ALA A 132 -6.15 3.61 7.44
C ALA A 132 -5.76 5.04 7.08
N GLU A 133 -6.75 5.87 6.79
CA GLU A 133 -6.53 7.27 6.49
C GLU A 133 -5.89 8.04 7.67
N ASN A 134 -6.29 7.74 8.89
CA ASN A 134 -5.80 8.42 10.09
C ASN A 134 -4.52 7.81 10.69
N ASN A 135 -3.93 6.81 10.03
CA ASN A 135 -2.65 6.24 10.44
C ASN A 135 -1.49 7.09 9.89
N ASP A 136 -0.59 7.54 10.77
CA ASP A 136 0.56 8.39 10.43
C ASP A 136 1.82 7.61 9.98
N GLY A 137 1.78 6.29 10.07
CA GLY A 137 2.86 5.38 9.67
C GLY A 137 3.98 5.20 10.69
N THR A 138 3.99 5.92 11.81
CA THR A 138 5.11 5.97 12.76
C THR A 138 5.45 4.58 13.32
N ASP A 139 4.45 3.83 13.78
CA ASP A 139 4.65 2.49 14.33
C ASP A 139 5.11 1.48 13.26
N ILE A 140 4.64 1.63 12.01
CA ILE A 140 5.05 0.76 10.90
C ILE A 140 6.52 1.04 10.53
N LEU A 141 6.92 2.31 10.46
CA LEU A 141 8.31 2.70 10.22
C LEU A 141 9.24 2.13 11.31
N ALA A 142 8.84 2.23 12.58
CA ALA A 142 9.62 1.65 13.68
C ALA A 142 9.76 0.12 13.55
N LYS A 143 8.73 -0.59 13.08
CA LYS A 143 8.80 -2.03 12.81
C LYS A 143 9.68 -2.35 11.61
N ILE A 144 9.66 -1.55 10.55
CA ILE A 144 10.59 -1.68 9.41
C ILE A 144 12.04 -1.58 9.90
N THR A 145 12.35 -0.59 10.75
CA THR A 145 13.69 -0.43 11.35
C THR A 145 14.11 -1.67 12.16
N LYS A 146 13.21 -2.26 12.95
CA LYS A 146 13.51 -3.48 13.71
C LYS A 146 13.84 -4.66 12.79
N VAL A 147 13.13 -4.82 11.67
CA VAL A 147 13.44 -5.86 10.68
C VAL A 147 14.82 -5.60 10.03
N TYR A 148 15.14 -4.33 9.73
CA TYR A 148 16.48 -3.96 9.26
C TYR A 148 17.58 -4.36 10.25
N GLU A 149 17.41 -4.03 11.53
CA GLU A 149 18.39 -4.31 12.58
C GLU A 149 18.62 -5.82 12.75
N ALA A 150 17.55 -6.62 12.79
CA ALA A 150 17.64 -8.07 12.85
C ALA A 150 18.45 -8.66 11.68
N TYR A 151 18.26 -8.11 10.48
CA TYR A 151 19.05 -8.50 9.31
C TYR A 151 20.48 -7.97 9.30
N ARG A 152 20.83 -6.92 10.05
CA ARG A 152 22.20 -6.39 10.12
C ARG A 152 23.08 -7.15 11.12
N GLU A 153 22.48 -7.76 12.14
CA GLU A 153 23.22 -8.48 13.18
C GLU A 153 23.69 -9.88 12.74
N LYS A 154 23.16 -10.43 11.63
CA LYS A 154 23.56 -11.76 11.17
C LYS A 154 24.93 -11.77 10.51
N GLU A 155 25.55 -12.95 10.49
CA GLU A 155 26.80 -13.24 9.79
C GLU A 155 26.78 -12.70 8.34
N LEU A 156 27.96 -12.33 7.83
CA LEU A 156 28.12 -11.92 6.44
C LEU A 156 27.70 -13.05 5.49
N PRO A 157 27.12 -12.72 4.31
CA PRO A 157 26.79 -13.72 3.32
C PRO A 157 28.05 -14.48 2.89
N LYS A 158 27.98 -15.81 2.89
CA LYS A 158 29.08 -16.71 2.54
C LYS A 158 29.14 -16.96 1.04
N THR A 159 28.03 -16.73 0.34
CA THR A 159 27.91 -16.92 -1.10
C THR A 159 27.36 -15.66 -1.81
N ARG A 160 27.59 -15.58 -3.13
CA ARG A 160 27.02 -14.52 -3.96
C ARG A 160 25.49 -14.56 -3.97
N GLU A 161 24.90 -15.75 -3.98
CA GLU A 161 23.46 -15.95 -3.95
C GLU A 161 22.85 -15.40 -2.66
N GLU A 162 23.44 -15.72 -1.51
CA GLU A 162 23.05 -15.16 -0.21
C GLU A 162 23.16 -13.63 -0.20
N PHE A 163 24.25 -13.09 -0.76
CA PHE A 163 24.43 -11.64 -0.88
C PHE A 163 23.33 -10.99 -1.72
N GLU A 164 23.05 -11.53 -2.91
CA GLU A 164 22.02 -10.99 -3.80
C GLU A 164 20.62 -11.07 -3.18
N ASN A 165 20.30 -12.18 -2.52
CA ASN A 165 19.03 -12.36 -1.82
C ASN A 165 18.86 -11.31 -0.70
N ARG A 166 19.90 -11.10 0.12
CA ARG A 166 19.89 -10.10 1.19
C ARG A 166 19.79 -8.67 0.65
N ALA A 167 20.45 -8.37 -0.47
CA ALA A 167 20.37 -7.07 -1.13
C ALA A 167 18.94 -6.78 -1.63
N ARG A 168 18.28 -7.76 -2.25
CA ARG A 168 16.88 -7.64 -2.70
C ARG A 168 15.91 -7.46 -1.53
N LEU A 169 16.14 -8.15 -0.43
CA LEU A 169 15.34 -7.94 0.78
C LEU A 169 15.53 -6.52 1.34
N PHE A 170 16.76 -6.01 1.41
CA PHE A 170 16.97 -4.63 1.84
C PHE A 170 16.27 -3.64 0.90
N GLN A 171 16.29 -3.90 -0.41
CA GLN A 171 15.52 -3.12 -1.38
C GLN A 171 14.00 -3.21 -1.12
N LEU A 172 13.47 -4.40 -0.80
CA LEU A 172 12.05 -4.57 -0.44
C LEU A 172 11.68 -3.68 0.76
N LEU A 173 12.51 -3.70 1.80
CA LEU A 173 12.30 -2.88 2.99
C LEU A 173 12.41 -1.37 2.68
N GLN A 174 13.26 -0.96 1.74
CA GLN A 174 13.36 0.44 1.31
C GLN A 174 12.10 0.90 0.58
N VAL A 175 11.59 0.06 -0.34
CA VAL A 175 10.35 0.36 -1.05
C VAL A 175 9.16 0.36 -0.08
N PHE A 176 9.17 -0.53 0.92
CA PHE A 176 8.15 -0.53 1.97
C PHE A 176 8.23 0.72 2.85
N GLN A 177 9.42 1.17 3.21
CA GLN A 177 9.61 2.44 3.91
C GLN A 177 9.04 3.60 3.10
N LEU A 178 9.38 3.70 1.81
CA LEU A 178 8.82 4.71 0.90
C LEU A 178 7.29 4.65 0.84
N PHE A 179 6.71 3.45 0.76
CA PHE A 179 5.26 3.25 0.76
C PHE A 179 4.58 3.88 1.99
N ILE A 180 5.22 3.82 3.16
CA ILE A 180 4.71 4.42 4.40
C ILE A 180 5.04 5.91 4.50
N GLU A 181 6.22 6.34 4.05
CA GLU A 181 6.63 7.75 4.04
C GLU A 181 5.70 8.61 3.16
N ILE A 182 5.25 8.07 2.02
CA ILE A 182 4.23 8.70 1.18
C ILE A 182 2.96 9.05 1.98
N LYS A 183 2.56 8.18 2.92
CA LYS A 183 1.41 8.43 3.81
C LYS A 183 1.73 9.49 4.87
N ALA A 184 2.89 9.39 5.50
CA ALA A 184 3.34 10.35 6.51
C ALA A 184 3.46 11.78 5.96
N GLU A 185 3.92 11.92 4.71
CA GLU A 185 3.99 13.20 4.01
C GLU A 185 2.59 13.79 3.76
N PHE A 186 1.62 12.97 3.33
CA PHE A 186 0.24 13.40 3.19
C PHE A 186 -0.35 13.91 4.52
N VAL A 187 -0.14 13.18 5.62
CA VAL A 187 -0.64 13.59 6.94
C VAL A 187 -0.02 14.93 7.38
N ARG A 188 1.28 15.14 7.17
CA ARG A 188 1.93 16.43 7.45
C ARG A 188 1.33 17.57 6.64
N HIS A 189 1.17 17.41 5.33
CA HIS A 189 0.59 18.44 4.48
C HIS A 189 -0.84 18.83 4.90
N GLN A 190 -1.65 17.86 5.34
CA GLN A 190 -3.00 18.13 5.86
C GLN A 190 -2.98 18.90 7.19
N SER A 191 -1.97 18.66 8.04
CA SER A 191 -1.84 19.40 9.30
C SER A 191 -1.36 20.85 9.10
N GLU A 192 -0.51 21.10 8.11
CA GLU A 192 0.03 22.43 7.81
C GLU A 192 -0.98 23.33 7.08
N GLY A 193 -1.89 22.76 6.27
CA GLY A 193 -2.92 23.52 5.54
C GLY A 193 -4.12 23.99 6.38
N ASN A 194 -4.19 23.60 7.66
CA ASN A 194 -5.25 23.98 8.61
C ASN A 194 -4.87 25.17 9.53
N HIS A 195 -3.85 25.95 9.16
CA HIS A 195 -3.38 27.13 9.89
C HIS A 195 -3.42 28.42 9.07
#